data_AF-A0A6I1DVC8-F1
#
_entry.id   AF-A0A6I1DVC8-F1
#
_cell.length_a   1.000
_cell.length_b   1.000
_cell.length_c   1.000
_cell.angle_alpha   90.00
_cell.angle_beta   90.00
_cell.angle_gamma   90.00
#
_symmetry.space_group_name_H-M   'P 1'
#
loop_
_entity.id
_entity.type
_entity.pdbx_description
1 polymer ?
#
loop_
_entity_poly.entity_id
_entity_poly.type
_entity_poly.pdbx_seq_one_letter_code
_entity_poly.pdbx_strand_id
1 'polypeptide(L)'
;REYDLDIYMIVAVSHFNMGAMENKGLNIFNTSCVLAHPATTTDAGFQRVESVVAHEYFHNWSGNRVTCRDWFQLSLKEGFTVFRDQEFSADMHSAAVKRVE
;
A
#
# COMPACT_ATOMS: atom_id res chain seq x y z
N ARG A 1 1.88 13.32 1.72
CA ARG A 1 1.47 14.06 2.94
C ARG A 1 2.48 13.73 4.03
N GLU A 2 2.79 14.70 4.88
CA GLU A 2 3.76 14.50 5.97
C GLU A 2 3.28 13.40 6.93
N TYR A 3 4.22 12.59 7.41
CA TYR A 3 3.96 11.58 8.42
C TYR A 3 3.84 12.24 9.80
N ASP A 4 3.07 11.63 10.72
CA ASP A 4 2.65 12.27 11.97
C ASP A 4 3.11 11.55 13.24
N LEU A 5 4.08 10.64 13.11
CA LEU A 5 4.77 9.97 14.23
C LEU A 5 6.29 9.96 14.00
N ASP A 6 7.05 9.64 15.04
CA ASP A 6 8.52 9.62 14.99
C ASP A 6 9.09 8.39 14.27
N ILE A 7 8.34 7.29 14.24
CA ILE A 7 8.81 5.98 13.76
C ILE A 7 7.74 5.35 12.86
N TYR A 8 8.19 4.79 11.74
CA TYR A 8 7.37 3.98 10.84
C TYR A 8 7.93 2.56 10.77
N MET A 9 7.17 1.57 11.24
CA MET A 9 7.60 0.17 11.25
C MET A 9 6.84 -0.65 10.20
N ILE A 10 7.55 -1.60 9.59
CA ILE A 10 7.00 -2.62 8.70
C ILE A 10 7.45 -3.98 9.20
N VAL A 11 6.51 -4.91 9.36
CA VAL A 11 6.79 -6.31 9.72
C VAL A 11 6.34 -7.21 8.59
N ALA A 12 7.27 -8.01 8.05
CA ALA A 12 6.96 -9.01 7.04
C ALA A 12 6.62 -10.35 7.71
N VAL A 13 5.48 -10.94 7.34
CA VAL A 13 5.00 -12.23 7.86
C VAL A 13 4.64 -13.18 6.71
N SER A 14 4.95 -14.47 6.87
CA SER A 14 4.77 -15.48 5.81
C SER A 14 3.34 -16.01 5.69
N HIS A 15 2.55 -15.93 6.76
CA HIS A 15 1.17 -16.41 6.79
C HIS A 15 0.24 -15.23 7.06
N PHE A 16 -0.32 -14.67 6.00
CA PHE A 16 -1.21 -13.51 6.07
C PHE A 16 -2.27 -13.59 4.97
N ASN A 17 -3.54 -13.45 5.34
CA ASN A 17 -4.67 -13.63 4.40
C ASN A 17 -4.76 -12.50 3.36
N MET A 18 -4.35 -11.28 3.74
CA MET A 18 -4.38 -10.11 2.89
C MET A 18 -2.98 -9.82 2.32
N GLY A 19 -2.86 -8.80 1.46
CA GLY A 19 -1.56 -8.33 0.95
C GLY A 19 -0.74 -7.62 2.03
N ALA A 20 -1.36 -6.68 2.73
CA ALA A 20 -0.81 -5.96 3.87
C ALA A 20 -1.94 -5.36 4.72
N MET A 21 -1.59 -4.62 5.77
CA MET A 21 -2.53 -3.98 6.70
C MET A 21 -1.93 -2.70 7.28
N GLU A 22 -2.71 -1.63 7.26
CA GLU A 22 -2.32 -0.24 7.54
C GLU A 22 -2.27 0.12 9.05
N ASN A 23 -1.96 -0.82 9.94
CA ASN A 23 -1.99 -0.54 11.38
C ASN A 23 -1.08 0.65 11.71
N LYS A 24 -1.64 1.70 12.33
CA LYS A 24 -0.98 3.01 12.49
C LYS A 24 0.42 2.91 13.11
N GLY A 25 1.45 3.14 12.29
CA GLY A 25 2.86 3.12 12.69
C GLY A 25 3.51 1.73 12.79
N LEU A 26 2.76 0.66 12.54
CA LEU A 26 3.24 -0.73 12.55
C LEU A 26 2.51 -1.55 11.49
N ASN A 27 2.81 -1.27 10.22
CA ASN A 27 2.16 -1.99 9.13
C ASN A 27 2.65 -3.44 9.09
N ILE A 28 1.74 -4.36 8.79
CA ILE A 28 2.05 -5.79 8.68
C ILE A 28 1.83 -6.21 7.24
N PHE A 29 2.85 -6.79 6.61
CA PHE A 29 2.82 -7.17 5.21
C PHE A 29 2.98 -8.67 5.04
N ASN A 30 2.30 -9.24 4.06
CA ASN A 30 2.66 -10.54 3.52
C ASN A 30 4.07 -10.45 2.91
N THR A 31 4.93 -11.45 3.12
CA THR A 31 6.29 -11.47 2.57
C THR A 31 6.34 -11.29 1.05
N SER A 32 5.31 -11.75 0.32
CA SER A 32 5.18 -11.52 -1.14
C SER A 32 4.98 -10.06 -1.56
N CYS A 33 4.69 -9.17 -0.60
CA CYS A 33 4.50 -7.74 -0.80
C CYS A 33 5.65 -6.89 -0.24
N VAL A 34 6.76 -7.52 0.18
CA VAL A 34 7.94 -6.81 0.73
C VAL A 34 9.26 -7.40 0.25
N LEU A 35 9.39 -8.73 0.25
CA LEU A 35 10.65 -9.38 -0.12
C LEU A 35 10.78 -9.41 -1.65
N ALA A 36 11.74 -8.65 -2.18
CA ALA A 36 12.03 -8.60 -3.59
C ALA A 36 13.53 -8.79 -3.85
N HIS A 37 13.87 -9.66 -4.80
CA HIS A 37 15.25 -9.89 -5.23
C HIS A 37 15.28 -10.17 -6.74
N PRO A 38 16.24 -9.62 -7.52
CA PRO A 38 16.25 -9.76 -8.98
C PRO A 38 16.25 -11.19 -9.51
N ALA A 39 16.82 -12.13 -8.74
CA ALA A 39 16.85 -13.55 -9.11
C ALA A 39 15.51 -14.29 -8.90
N THR A 40 14.59 -13.72 -8.12
CA THR A 40 13.35 -14.43 -7.67
C THR A 40 12.07 -13.63 -7.90
N THR A 41 12.17 -12.35 -8.26
CA THR A 41 11.04 -11.43 -8.36
C THR A 41 10.97 -10.87 -9.76
N THR A 42 9.81 -10.97 -10.40
CA THR A 42 9.56 -10.37 -11.73
C THR A 42 9.41 -8.86 -11.62
N ASP A 43 9.52 -8.14 -12.73
CA ASP A 43 9.32 -6.68 -12.76
C ASP A 43 7.94 -6.28 -12.22
N ALA A 44 6.89 -7.00 -12.62
CA ALA A 44 5.54 -6.82 -12.07
C ALA A 44 5.48 -7.11 -10.56
N GLY A 45 6.30 -8.03 -10.05
CA GLY A 45 6.45 -8.28 -8.62
C GLY A 45 7.10 -7.10 -7.89
N PHE A 46 8.14 -6.49 -8.46
CA PHE A 46 8.74 -5.27 -7.91
C PHE A 46 7.75 -4.10 -7.88
N GLN A 47 7.01 -3.89 -8.97
CA GLN A 47 5.96 -2.86 -9.05
C GLN A 47 4.84 -3.12 -8.04
N ARG A 48 4.44 -4.38 -7.83
CA ARG A 48 3.46 -4.74 -6.81
C ARG A 48 3.94 -4.42 -5.40
N VAL A 49 5.21 -4.73 -5.07
CA VAL A 49 5.79 -4.37 -3.77
C VAL A 49 5.75 -2.85 -3.57
N GLU A 50 6.15 -2.08 -4.58
CA GLU A 50 6.14 -0.62 -4.51
C GLU A 50 4.72 -0.05 -4.31
N SER A 51 3.75 -0.49 -5.12
CA SER A 51 2.36 -0.05 -5.05
C SER A 51 1.71 -0.40 -3.71
N VAL A 52 1.91 -1.63 -3.19
CA VAL A 52 1.32 -2.02 -1.89
C VAL A 52 1.99 -1.25 -0.75
N VAL A 53 3.31 -1.06 -0.75
CA VAL A 53 3.98 -0.25 0.28
C VAL A 53 3.44 1.19 0.30
N ALA A 54 3.24 1.78 -0.89
CA ALA A 54 2.65 3.11 -1.02
C ALA A 54 1.19 3.16 -0.54
N HIS A 55 0.38 2.17 -0.92
CA HIS A 55 -1.02 2.04 -0.51
C HIS A 55 -1.16 2.09 1.01
N GLU A 56 -0.43 1.22 1.73
CA GLU A 56 -0.51 1.16 3.18
C GLU A 56 0.03 2.44 3.86
N TYR A 57 1.02 3.10 3.25
CA TYR A 57 1.48 4.41 3.71
C TYR A 57 0.42 5.50 3.52
N PHE A 58 -0.30 5.47 2.39
CA PHE A 58 -1.32 6.47 2.08
C PHE A 58 -2.54 6.37 3.00
N HIS A 59 -2.89 5.16 3.44
CA HIS A 59 -3.88 4.94 4.49
C HIS A 59 -3.58 5.69 5.79
N ASN A 60 -2.32 6.06 6.07
CA ASN A 60 -1.98 6.90 7.22
C ASN A 60 -2.84 8.16 7.32
N TRP A 61 -3.21 8.74 6.15
CA TRP A 61 -4.13 9.86 6.06
C TRP A 61 -5.55 9.43 5.66
N SER A 62 -5.70 8.62 4.60
CA SER A 62 -6.99 8.19 4.05
C SER A 62 -7.40 6.81 4.57
N GLY A 63 -7.64 6.70 5.87
CA GLY A 63 -8.02 5.43 6.52
C GLY A 63 -7.78 5.47 8.02
N ASN A 64 -6.65 6.04 8.43
CA ASN A 64 -6.26 6.15 9.84
C ASN A 64 -6.63 7.52 10.43
N ARG A 65 -6.08 8.63 9.90
CA ARG A 65 -6.37 9.98 10.42
C ARG A 65 -7.81 10.43 10.17
N VAL A 66 -8.34 10.09 9.00
CA VAL A 66 -9.78 10.17 8.70
C VAL A 66 -10.22 8.75 8.40
N THR A 67 -11.15 8.23 9.21
CA THR A 67 -11.55 6.81 9.16
C THR A 67 -13.04 6.65 8.90
N CYS A 68 -13.46 5.42 8.62
CA CYS A 68 -14.84 5.06 8.32
C CYS A 68 -15.70 5.13 9.59
N ARG A 69 -16.87 5.76 9.50
CA ARG A 69 -17.87 5.74 10.57
C ARG A 69 -18.41 4.33 10.83
N ASP A 70 -18.59 3.57 9.76
CA ASP A 70 -19.07 2.19 9.75
C ASP A 70 -18.53 1.47 8.51
N TRP A 71 -18.62 0.14 8.52
CA TRP A 71 -18.02 -0.70 7.46
C TRP A 71 -18.71 -0.60 6.11
N PHE A 72 -19.93 -0.07 6.01
CA PHE A 72 -20.53 0.22 4.70
C PHE A 72 -19.80 1.34 3.96
N GLN A 73 -19.01 2.14 4.68
CA GLN A 73 -18.16 3.18 4.12
C GLN A 73 -16.78 2.66 3.74
N LEU A 74 -16.53 1.35 3.64
CA LEU A 74 -15.19 0.81 3.36
C LEU A 74 -14.53 1.46 2.14
N SER A 75 -15.29 1.70 1.07
CA SER A 75 -14.79 2.34 -0.15
C SER A 75 -14.31 3.79 0.06
N LEU A 76 -14.73 4.46 1.13
CA LEU A 76 -14.21 5.78 1.50
C LEU A 76 -12.69 5.75 1.70
N LYS A 77 -12.20 4.74 2.43
CA LYS A 77 -10.75 4.59 2.65
C LYS A 77 -10.10 3.78 1.54
N GLU A 78 -10.72 2.68 1.12
CA GLU A 78 -10.14 1.76 0.13
C GLU A 78 -10.10 2.38 -1.25
N GLY A 79 -11.25 2.82 -1.77
CA GLY A 79 -11.33 3.37 -3.12
C GLY A 79 -10.47 4.62 -3.29
N PHE A 80 -10.44 5.49 -2.27
CA PHE A 80 -9.59 6.68 -2.31
C PHE A 80 -8.10 6.35 -2.15
N THR A 81 -7.74 5.36 -1.35
CA THR A 81 -6.33 4.97 -1.19
C THR A 81 -5.81 4.21 -2.41
N VAL A 82 -6.64 3.37 -3.04
CA VAL A 82 -6.37 2.75 -4.34
C VAL A 82 -6.08 3.82 -5.40
N PHE A 83 -6.95 4.83 -5.52
CA PHE A 83 -6.72 5.92 -6.45
C PHE A 83 -5.36 6.58 -6.22
N ARG A 84 -4.98 6.82 -4.96
CA ARG A 84 -3.70 7.45 -4.62
C ARG A 84 -2.48 6.59 -4.96
N ASP A 85 -2.55 5.27 -4.75
CA ASP A 85 -1.45 4.39 -5.15
C ASP A 85 -1.33 4.24 -6.68
N GLN A 86 -2.45 4.34 -7.41
CA GLN A 86 -2.45 4.38 -8.87
C GLN A 86 -1.78 5.63 -9.40
N GLU A 87 -2.13 6.81 -8.86
CA GLU A 87 -1.47 8.08 -9.22
C GLU A 87 0.03 8.04 -8.89
N PHE A 88 0.40 7.53 -7.71
CA PHE A 88 1.79 7.33 -7.34
C PHE A 88 2.54 6.40 -8.30
N SER A 89 1.97 5.24 -8.63
CA SER A 89 2.58 4.27 -9.54
C SER A 89 2.71 4.83 -10.96
N ALA A 90 1.74 5.65 -11.40
CA ALA A 90 1.77 6.35 -12.67
C ALA A 90 2.91 7.39 -12.75
N ASP A 91 3.16 8.11 -11.65
CA ASP A 91 4.25 9.07 -11.52
C ASP A 91 5.63 8.40 -11.44
N MET A 92 5.74 7.23 -10.79
CA MET A 92 7.00 6.49 -10.66
C MET A 92 7.38 5.71 -11.92
N HIS A 93 6.39 5.29 -12.72
CA HIS A 93 6.60 4.45 -13.90
C HIS A 93 5.97 5.07 -15.16
N SER A 94 5.02 4.37 -15.78
CA SER A 94 4.33 4.82 -16.98
C SER A 94 2.86 4.99 -16.68
N ALA A 95 2.39 6.24 -16.67
CA ALA A 95 0.98 6.57 -16.48
C ALA A 95 0.06 5.85 -17.48
N ALA A 96 0.49 5.73 -18.74
CA ALA A 96 -0.29 5.03 -19.77
C ALA A 96 -0.42 3.54 -19.47
N VAL A 97 0.65 2.88 -19.04
CA VAL A 97 0.62 1.46 -18.67
C VAL A 97 -0.21 1.27 -17.40
N LYS A 98 0.04 2.07 -16.36
CA LYS A 98 -0.66 1.96 -15.09
C LYS A 98 -2.17 2.14 -15.22
N ARG A 99 -2.62 2.95 -16.20
CA ARG A 99 -4.04 3.18 -16.47
C ARG A 99 -4.73 2.02 -17.19
N VAL A 100 -3.98 1.23 -17.96
CA VAL A 100 -4.47 0.09 -18.75
C VAL A 100 -4.60 -1.17 -17.91
N GLU A 101 -3.68 -1.38 -16.96
CA GLU A 101 -3.71 -2.45 -15.96
C GLU A 101 -4.98 -2.40 -15.08
#